data_AF-A0A0B5GLF6-F1
#
_entry.id   AF-A0A0B5GLF6-F1
#
_cell.length_a   1.000
_cell.length_b   1.000
_cell.length_c   1.000
_cell.angle_alpha   90.00
_cell.angle_beta   90.00
_cell.angle_gamma   90.00
#
_symmetry.space_group_name_H-M   'P 1'
#
loop_
_entity.id
_entity.type
_entity.pdbx_description
1 polymer ?
#
loop_
_entity_poly.entity_id
_entity_poly.type
_entity_poly.pdbx_seq_one_letter_code
_entity_poly.pdbx_strand_id
1 'polypeptide(L)'
;MWLRRGFLTQKQLDYQNRKSMAPSARSLPTSVSDEKYANVKWEELGFGFCRTDNMYVAKCKHGESFQEGKIVPYADIQISPCSAVLNYGQGLYEGLKAYRTEDGRIVLFRPDQNALRLQSGANRLCMPYPTVDQFVSAVKQVVLANKKWIPPPGRGTLYIRPILFGSGPILGSLPVPEYTFTVFACPVGRYHKDNTGLNLKIEDKFRRAFPSGTGGVKSITNYSPVWITLAEAKAQGFSDVLFLAAATGKNVEELFASNVFIVKGNVVSTPEISGTILPGVTRKSVIELTRDFGYKVEERVVPVEDLLDAEEVFCTGTAAIVTTIASVTFKEKKTEFKTGDKTLAAKLFATLTDIQMGRVEDKKGWIVELTDATKPGLKL
;
A
#
# COMPACT_ATOMS: atom_id res chain seq x y z
N MET A 1 27.46 27.65 -19.25
CA MET A 1 27.80 27.37 -17.83
C MET A 1 26.71 26.50 -17.18
N TRP A 2 26.42 25.34 -17.78
CA TRP A 2 25.44 24.36 -17.32
C TRP A 2 26.08 23.01 -17.56
N LEU A 3 26.49 22.31 -16.50
CA LEU A 3 26.77 20.86 -16.44
C LEU A 3 27.55 20.61 -15.15
N ARG A 4 26.87 20.12 -14.11
CA ARG A 4 27.34 19.21 -13.06
C ARG A 4 26.42 19.36 -11.85
N ARG A 5 25.32 18.61 -11.84
CA ARG A 5 24.61 18.14 -10.65
C ARG A 5 23.60 17.10 -11.11
N GLY A 6 23.79 15.85 -10.73
CA GLY A 6 22.82 14.80 -11.05
C GLY A 6 23.32 13.36 -11.15
N PHE A 7 24.57 13.04 -10.78
CA PHE A 7 24.95 11.63 -10.60
C PHE A 7 24.77 11.23 -9.13
N LEU A 8 24.05 10.13 -8.92
CA LEU A 8 23.95 9.47 -7.62
C LEU A 8 25.37 9.26 -7.06
N THR A 9 25.57 9.62 -5.80
CA THR A 9 26.83 9.37 -5.10
C THR A 9 27.09 7.87 -5.00
N GLN A 10 28.36 7.46 -4.95
CA GLN A 10 28.74 6.04 -4.80
C GLN A 10 28.04 5.40 -3.58
N LYS A 11 27.85 6.16 -2.49
CA LYS A 11 27.07 5.71 -1.31
C LYS A 11 25.59 5.42 -1.61
N GLN A 12 24.95 6.16 -2.51
CA GLN A 12 23.55 5.94 -2.93
C GLN A 12 23.43 4.69 -3.80
N LEU A 13 24.42 4.42 -4.68
CA LEU A 13 24.50 3.19 -5.47
C LEU A 13 24.77 1.97 -4.58
N ASP A 14 25.68 2.08 -3.62
CA ASP A 14 26.01 1.00 -2.68
C ASP A 14 24.84 0.65 -1.74
N TYR A 15 23.99 1.63 -1.39
CA TYR A 15 22.76 1.39 -0.62
C TYR A 15 21.71 0.62 -1.44
N GLN A 16 21.52 0.98 -2.72
CA GLN A 16 20.61 0.24 -3.61
C GLN A 16 21.08 -1.19 -3.85
N ASN A 17 22.38 -1.40 -4.04
CA ASN A 17 22.96 -2.72 -4.28
C ASN A 17 22.91 -3.66 -3.05
N ARG A 18 22.97 -3.12 -1.82
CA ARG A 18 22.86 -3.95 -0.59
C ARG A 18 21.44 -4.47 -0.32
N LYS A 19 20.40 -3.89 -0.93
CA LYS A 19 19.01 -4.35 -0.80
C LYS A 19 18.46 -5.06 -2.05
N SER A 20 19.15 -4.96 -3.20
CA SER A 20 18.70 -5.56 -4.46
C SER A 20 19.12 -7.01 -4.68
N MET A 21 19.85 -7.63 -3.75
CA MET A 21 20.03 -9.09 -3.77
C MET A 21 18.73 -9.78 -3.33
N ALA A 22 17.77 -9.84 -4.24
CA ALA A 22 16.73 -10.85 -4.19
C ALA A 22 17.43 -12.22 -4.25
N PRO A 23 17.19 -13.14 -3.30
CA PRO A 23 17.64 -14.50 -3.48
C PRO A 23 16.96 -15.04 -4.74
N SER A 24 17.78 -15.44 -5.71
CA SER A 24 17.35 -16.27 -6.84
C SER A 24 16.73 -17.54 -6.24
N ALA A 25 15.40 -17.62 -6.26
CA ALA A 25 14.69 -18.82 -5.87
C ALA A 25 14.89 -19.86 -7.00
N ARG A 26 16.05 -20.53 -7.01
CA ARG A 26 16.19 -21.81 -7.70
C ARG A 26 15.39 -22.85 -6.93
N SER A 27 14.46 -23.51 -7.61
CA SER A 27 13.75 -24.66 -7.09
C SER A 27 14.75 -25.75 -6.68
N LEU A 28 14.79 -26.06 -5.38
CA LEU A 28 15.54 -27.19 -4.85
C LEU A 28 14.74 -28.49 -5.06
N PRO A 29 15.40 -29.65 -5.26
CA PRO A 29 14.72 -30.92 -5.48
C PRO A 29 13.93 -31.36 -4.25
N THR A 30 12.78 -31.94 -4.51
CA THR A 30 11.71 -32.34 -3.60
C THR A 30 12.15 -33.39 -2.57
N SER A 31 12.10 -33.03 -1.30
CA SER A 31 11.76 -33.97 -0.23
C SER A 31 10.30 -33.75 0.18
N VAL A 32 9.59 -34.85 0.38
CA VAL A 32 8.15 -34.92 0.67
C VAL A 32 7.83 -34.05 1.88
N SER A 33 7.08 -32.95 1.66
CA SER A 33 6.55 -32.09 2.72
C SER A 33 5.15 -31.63 2.34
N ASP A 34 4.26 -31.56 3.33
CA ASP A 34 2.82 -31.32 3.23
C ASP A 34 2.39 -30.38 2.08
N GLU A 35 1.55 -30.87 1.15
CA GLU A 35 0.99 -30.15 -0.01
C GLU A 35 0.25 -28.83 0.34
N LYS A 36 0.07 -28.53 1.62
CA LYS A 36 -0.66 -27.36 2.13
C LYS A 36 0.08 -26.03 1.92
N TYR A 37 1.41 -26.01 1.95
CA TYR A 37 2.21 -24.78 1.88
C TYR A 37 3.30 -24.85 0.81
N ALA A 38 3.63 -23.70 0.22
CA ALA A 38 4.80 -23.58 -0.64
C ALA A 38 6.10 -23.79 0.16
N ASN A 39 7.13 -24.32 -0.50
CA ASN A 39 8.46 -24.48 0.09
C ASN A 39 9.19 -23.14 0.16
N VAL A 40 8.88 -22.35 1.19
CA VAL A 40 9.42 -21.01 1.46
C VAL A 40 9.87 -20.93 2.90
N LYS A 41 11.00 -20.25 3.15
CA LYS A 41 11.44 -19.90 4.50
C LYS A 41 10.61 -18.73 5.03
N TRP A 42 9.44 -19.02 5.60
CA TRP A 42 8.48 -17.99 6.03
C TRP A 42 9.06 -16.98 7.03
N GLU A 43 9.98 -17.38 7.92
CA GLU A 43 10.65 -16.50 8.89
C GLU A 43 11.54 -15.43 8.27
N GLU A 44 12.12 -15.72 7.10
CA GLU A 44 13.06 -14.84 6.43
C GLU A 44 12.33 -13.86 5.49
N LEU A 45 10.99 -13.95 5.39
CA LEU A 45 10.21 -13.07 4.52
C LEU A 45 10.32 -11.61 4.96
N GLY A 46 10.83 -10.79 4.05
CA GLY A 46 10.66 -9.33 4.10
C GLY A 46 9.44 -8.88 3.32
N PHE A 47 9.39 -7.58 3.03
CA PHE A 47 8.48 -7.00 2.05
C PHE A 47 9.22 -6.88 0.70
N GLY A 48 9.27 -7.99 -0.04
CA GLY A 48 9.99 -8.10 -1.31
C GLY A 48 9.23 -8.94 -2.32
N PHE A 49 9.65 -8.89 -3.58
CA PHE A 49 9.03 -9.69 -4.63
C PHE A 49 9.37 -11.18 -4.46
N CYS A 50 8.34 -12.01 -4.44
CA CYS A 50 8.39 -13.46 -4.47
C CYS A 50 7.32 -13.90 -5.47
N ARG A 51 7.76 -14.55 -6.55
CA ARG A 51 6.87 -14.99 -7.63
C ARG A 51 5.96 -16.10 -7.13
N THR A 52 4.65 -15.91 -7.31
CA THR A 52 3.62 -16.94 -7.11
C THR A 52 3.25 -17.59 -8.45
N ASP A 53 2.40 -18.63 -8.42
CA ASP A 53 2.17 -19.46 -9.60
C ASP A 53 1.21 -18.82 -10.60
N ASN A 54 0.22 -18.07 -10.12
CA ASN A 54 -0.91 -17.61 -10.92
C ASN A 54 -1.17 -16.11 -10.75
N MET A 55 -1.68 -15.50 -11.81
CA MET A 55 -2.18 -14.12 -11.83
C MET A 55 -3.52 -14.05 -12.57
N TYR A 56 -4.27 -12.99 -12.37
CA TYR A 56 -5.49 -12.69 -13.11
C TYR A 56 -5.23 -11.65 -14.18
N VAL A 57 -5.83 -11.81 -15.36
CA VAL A 57 -5.77 -10.82 -16.44
C VAL A 57 -7.15 -10.64 -17.06
N ALA A 58 -7.59 -9.40 -17.17
CA ALA A 58 -8.74 -8.97 -17.94
C ALA A 58 -8.34 -7.79 -18.85
N LYS A 59 -8.85 -7.80 -20.08
CA LYS A 59 -8.65 -6.73 -21.06
C LYS A 59 -9.98 -6.05 -21.35
N CYS A 60 -9.93 -4.77 -21.66
CA CYS A 60 -11.09 -3.97 -22.03
C CYS A 60 -10.70 -3.04 -23.17
N LYS A 61 -11.49 -3.01 -24.25
CA LYS A 61 -11.33 -1.99 -25.29
C LYS A 61 -11.96 -0.67 -24.83
N HIS A 62 -11.55 0.42 -25.47
CA HIS A 62 -12.23 1.69 -25.25
C HIS A 62 -13.72 1.62 -25.60
N GLY A 63 -14.57 2.26 -24.78
CA GLY A 63 -16.03 2.27 -24.96
C GLY A 63 -16.74 1.00 -24.48
N GLU A 64 -16.00 -0.03 -24.09
CA GLU A 64 -16.55 -1.27 -23.55
C GLU A 64 -16.48 -1.30 -22.01
N SER A 65 -17.19 -2.26 -21.42
CA SER A 65 -17.08 -2.59 -19.99
C SER A 65 -16.20 -3.82 -19.81
N PHE A 66 -15.42 -3.85 -18.72
CA PHE A 66 -14.65 -5.05 -18.36
C PHE A 66 -15.57 -6.27 -18.29
N GLN A 67 -15.15 -7.34 -18.94
CA GLN A 67 -15.75 -8.67 -18.79
C GLN A 67 -14.95 -9.49 -17.77
N GLU A 68 -15.45 -10.68 -17.44
CA GLU A 68 -14.68 -11.62 -16.62
C GLU A 68 -13.37 -11.99 -17.34
N GLY A 69 -12.27 -11.87 -16.59
CA GLY A 69 -10.93 -12.21 -17.02
C GLY A 69 -10.61 -13.68 -16.80
N LYS A 70 -9.32 -14.00 -16.75
CA LYS A 70 -8.84 -15.37 -16.59
C LYS A 70 -7.72 -15.44 -15.57
N ILE A 71 -7.73 -16.50 -14.79
CA ILE A 71 -6.54 -16.95 -14.07
C ILE A 71 -5.60 -17.61 -15.07
N VAL A 72 -4.36 -17.15 -15.09
CA VAL A 72 -3.29 -17.63 -15.96
C VAL A 72 -2.02 -17.85 -15.13
N PRO A 73 -1.08 -18.69 -15.59
CA PRO A 73 0.23 -18.77 -14.97
C PRO A 73 0.89 -17.39 -14.92
N TYR A 74 1.58 -17.07 -13.81
CA TYR A 74 2.31 -15.82 -13.68
C TYR A 74 3.32 -15.69 -14.82
N ALA A 75 3.28 -14.58 -15.53
CA ALA A 75 4.20 -14.27 -16.63
C ALA A 75 4.41 -12.76 -16.76
N ASP A 76 5.47 -12.37 -17.47
CA ASP A 76 5.70 -10.97 -17.84
C ASP A 76 4.61 -10.50 -18.82
N ILE A 77 4.18 -9.25 -18.65
CA ILE A 77 3.16 -8.65 -19.51
C ILE A 77 3.82 -8.06 -20.76
N GLN A 78 3.42 -8.56 -21.93
CA GLN A 78 3.83 -8.00 -23.22
C GLN A 78 2.88 -6.87 -23.64
N ILE A 79 3.43 -5.68 -23.86
CA ILE A 79 2.69 -4.50 -24.33
C ILE A 79 3.47 -3.75 -25.41
N SER A 80 2.77 -2.94 -26.20
CA SER A 80 3.42 -2.09 -27.20
C SER A 80 4.33 -1.06 -26.52
N PRO A 81 5.51 -0.74 -27.09
CA PRO A 81 6.30 0.41 -26.65
C PRO A 81 5.51 1.73 -26.68
N CYS A 82 4.49 1.83 -27.54
CA CYS A 82 3.59 2.98 -27.64
C CYS A 82 2.46 2.94 -26.58
N SER A 83 2.49 2.05 -25.60
CA SER A 83 1.41 1.97 -24.60
C SER A 83 1.33 3.24 -23.75
N ALA A 84 0.12 3.70 -23.47
CA ALA A 84 -0.10 4.92 -22.70
C ALA A 84 0.53 4.86 -21.29
N VAL A 85 0.56 3.67 -20.67
CA VAL A 85 1.22 3.47 -19.37
C VAL A 85 2.72 3.79 -19.41
N LEU A 86 3.40 3.47 -20.52
CA LEU A 86 4.85 3.65 -20.67
C LEU A 86 5.22 5.10 -20.97
N ASN A 87 4.40 5.80 -21.77
CA ASN A 87 4.74 7.12 -22.30
C ASN A 87 4.09 8.28 -21.51
N TYR A 88 2.90 8.05 -20.94
CA TYR A 88 2.08 9.09 -20.31
C TYR A 88 1.64 8.74 -18.88
N GLY A 89 2.12 7.61 -18.34
CA GLY A 89 1.88 7.24 -16.94
C GLY A 89 0.41 6.93 -16.61
N GLN A 90 -0.43 6.58 -17.60
CA GLN A 90 -1.83 6.23 -17.36
C GLN A 90 -1.96 4.85 -16.70
N GLY A 91 -1.74 4.81 -15.39
CA GLY A 91 -1.79 3.61 -14.58
C GLY A 91 -2.14 3.87 -13.12
N LEU A 92 -2.81 2.89 -12.55
CA LEU A 92 -3.25 2.82 -11.16
C LEU A 92 -2.84 1.47 -10.59
N TYR A 93 -2.62 1.43 -9.28
CA TYR A 93 -2.47 0.17 -8.59
C TYR A 93 -3.14 0.20 -7.22
N GLU A 94 -3.48 -0.97 -6.72
CA GLU A 94 -4.02 -1.17 -5.38
C GLU A 94 -3.12 -2.04 -4.52
N GLY A 95 -3.40 -2.05 -3.22
CA GLY A 95 -2.65 -2.84 -2.27
C GLY A 95 -3.53 -3.30 -1.12
N LEU A 96 -3.72 -4.61 -1.03
CA LEU A 96 -4.49 -5.28 0.00
C LEU A 96 -3.82 -6.61 0.38
N LYS A 97 -4.35 -7.29 1.38
CA LYS A 97 -3.77 -8.51 1.94
C LYS A 97 -4.84 -9.58 2.13
N ALA A 98 -4.45 -10.82 1.91
CA ALA A 98 -5.15 -12.00 2.42
C ALA A 98 -4.40 -12.56 3.62
N TYR A 99 -5.18 -13.01 4.60
CA TYR A 99 -4.71 -13.53 5.87
C TYR A 99 -5.19 -14.96 6.03
N ARG A 100 -4.32 -15.82 6.57
CA ARG A 100 -4.70 -17.14 7.07
C ARG A 100 -4.91 -17.03 8.57
N THR A 101 -6.13 -17.27 9.01
CA THR A 101 -6.51 -17.24 10.43
C THR A 101 -6.04 -18.51 11.13
N GLU A 102 -6.03 -18.50 12.46
CA GLU A 102 -5.58 -19.65 13.27
C GLU A 102 -6.50 -20.88 13.11
N ASP A 103 -7.80 -20.66 12.89
CA ASP A 103 -8.79 -21.70 12.56
C ASP A 103 -8.77 -22.14 11.08
N GLY A 104 -7.83 -21.63 10.28
CA GLY A 104 -7.56 -22.09 8.92
C GLY A 104 -8.37 -21.41 7.82
N ARG A 105 -9.30 -20.51 8.16
CA ARG A 105 -10.01 -19.66 7.18
C ARG A 105 -9.02 -18.75 6.44
N ILE A 106 -9.45 -18.32 5.25
CA ILE A 106 -8.73 -17.32 4.46
C ILE A 106 -9.63 -16.10 4.35
N VAL A 107 -9.12 -14.95 4.74
CA VAL A 107 -9.90 -13.73 4.81
C VAL A 107 -9.21 -12.55 4.13
N LEU A 108 -10.02 -11.64 3.61
CA LEU A 108 -9.60 -10.35 3.06
C LEU A 108 -10.08 -9.23 3.99
N PHE A 109 -9.34 -8.14 4.02
CA PHE A 109 -9.71 -6.93 4.76
C PHE A 109 -10.14 -5.81 3.83
N ARG A 110 -11.42 -5.40 3.92
CA ARG A 110 -12.06 -4.29 3.18
C ARG A 110 -11.73 -4.22 1.68
N PRO A 111 -11.79 -5.35 0.92
CA PRO A 111 -11.41 -5.35 -0.50
C PRO A 111 -12.30 -4.46 -1.37
N ASP A 112 -13.55 -4.23 -0.95
CA ASP A 112 -14.50 -3.28 -1.54
C ASP A 112 -13.98 -1.85 -1.51
N GLN A 113 -13.36 -1.42 -0.41
CA GLN A 113 -12.80 -0.07 -0.27
C GLN A 113 -11.60 0.14 -1.21
N ASN A 114 -10.81 -0.91 -1.44
CA ASN A 114 -9.75 -0.88 -2.46
C ASN A 114 -10.34 -0.76 -3.87
N ALA A 115 -11.43 -1.47 -4.17
CA ALA A 115 -12.12 -1.37 -5.45
C ALA A 115 -12.64 0.05 -5.70
N LEU A 116 -13.38 0.63 -4.73
CA LEU A 116 -13.91 1.99 -4.82
C LEU A 116 -12.80 3.03 -5.04
N ARG A 117 -11.65 2.87 -4.38
CA ARG A 117 -10.50 3.76 -4.58
C ARG A 117 -9.88 3.62 -5.97
N LEU A 118 -9.79 2.40 -6.50
CA LEU A 118 -9.37 2.17 -7.89
C LEU A 118 -10.33 2.87 -8.86
N GLN A 119 -11.64 2.74 -8.66
CA GLN A 119 -12.66 3.37 -9.52
C GLN A 119 -12.57 4.90 -9.48
N SER A 120 -12.41 5.50 -8.29
CA SER A 120 -12.18 6.93 -8.16
C SER A 120 -10.94 7.40 -8.93
N GLY A 121 -9.85 6.61 -8.87
CA GLY A 121 -8.64 6.88 -9.63
C GLY A 121 -8.83 6.73 -11.14
N ALA A 122 -9.56 5.71 -11.57
CA ALA A 122 -9.83 5.41 -12.97
C ALA A 122 -10.69 6.50 -13.61
N ASN A 123 -11.71 6.98 -12.89
CA ASN A 123 -12.47 8.18 -13.27
C ASN A 123 -11.55 9.39 -13.45
N ARG A 124 -10.62 9.64 -12.51
CA ARG A 124 -9.67 10.78 -12.61
C ARG A 124 -8.72 10.66 -13.80
N LEU A 125 -8.36 9.44 -14.22
CA LEU A 125 -7.43 9.18 -15.31
C LEU A 125 -8.12 8.82 -16.65
N CYS A 126 -9.43 9.01 -16.76
CA CYS A 126 -10.23 8.69 -17.95
C CYS A 126 -10.05 7.23 -18.43
N MET A 127 -10.17 6.28 -17.50
CA MET A 127 -10.03 4.85 -17.76
C MET A 127 -11.36 4.13 -17.50
N PRO A 128 -11.73 3.10 -18.29
CA PRO A 128 -12.72 2.13 -17.85
C PRO A 128 -12.18 1.39 -16.63
N TYR A 129 -13.06 0.86 -15.79
CA TYR A 129 -12.70 0.13 -14.58
C TYR A 129 -13.65 -1.03 -14.32
N PRO A 130 -13.18 -2.10 -13.65
CA PRO A 130 -14.05 -3.17 -13.19
C PRO A 130 -15.07 -2.64 -12.17
N THR A 131 -16.25 -3.26 -12.11
CA THR A 131 -17.19 -3.06 -10.99
C THR A 131 -16.55 -3.51 -9.68
N VAL A 132 -17.14 -3.13 -8.53
CA VAL A 132 -16.67 -3.58 -7.21
C VAL A 132 -16.66 -5.11 -7.14
N ASP A 133 -17.73 -5.75 -7.61
CA ASP A 133 -17.84 -7.22 -7.62
C ASP A 133 -16.80 -7.88 -8.52
N GLN A 134 -16.55 -7.33 -9.72
CA GLN A 134 -15.53 -7.84 -10.63
C GLN A 134 -14.13 -7.73 -10.01
N PHE A 135 -13.81 -6.61 -9.37
CA PHE A 135 -12.54 -6.42 -8.68
C PHE A 135 -12.39 -7.42 -7.51
N VAL A 136 -13.40 -7.53 -6.66
CA VAL A 136 -13.36 -8.42 -5.49
C VAL A 136 -13.32 -9.89 -5.93
N SER A 137 -14.05 -10.26 -6.98
CA SER A 137 -13.99 -11.59 -7.59
C SER A 137 -12.59 -11.91 -8.11
N ALA A 138 -11.98 -11.03 -8.89
CA ALA A 138 -10.61 -11.21 -9.39
C ALA A 138 -9.60 -11.39 -8.25
N VAL A 139 -9.71 -10.59 -7.18
CA VAL A 139 -8.88 -10.74 -5.98
C VAL A 139 -9.08 -12.13 -5.34
N LYS A 140 -10.33 -12.55 -5.12
CA LYS A 140 -10.63 -13.88 -4.55
C LYS A 140 -10.05 -15.00 -5.41
N GLN A 141 -10.23 -14.94 -6.73
CA GLN A 141 -9.70 -15.94 -7.66
C GLN A 141 -8.18 -16.05 -7.58
N VAL A 142 -7.44 -14.92 -7.53
CA VAL A 142 -5.97 -14.95 -7.40
C VAL A 142 -5.52 -15.53 -6.06
N VAL A 143 -6.21 -15.21 -4.96
CA VAL A 143 -5.87 -15.75 -3.64
C VAL A 143 -6.11 -17.25 -3.60
N LEU A 144 -7.24 -17.74 -4.12
CA LEU A 144 -7.55 -19.18 -4.21
C LEU A 144 -6.57 -19.93 -5.12
N ALA A 145 -6.25 -19.37 -6.29
CA ALA A 145 -5.29 -19.95 -7.23
C ALA A 145 -3.85 -20.02 -6.68
N ASN A 146 -3.57 -19.25 -5.62
CA ASN A 146 -2.27 -19.22 -4.94
C ASN A 146 -2.38 -19.63 -3.45
N LYS A 147 -3.37 -20.46 -3.08
CA LYS A 147 -3.68 -20.83 -1.67
C LYS A 147 -2.46 -21.32 -0.88
N LYS A 148 -1.57 -22.10 -1.48
CA LYS A 148 -0.33 -22.60 -0.84
C LYS A 148 0.71 -21.52 -0.56
N TRP A 149 0.63 -20.38 -1.25
CA TRP A 149 1.53 -19.23 -1.07
C TRP A 149 1.08 -18.30 0.06
N ILE A 150 -0.10 -18.51 0.63
CA ILE A 150 -0.56 -17.75 1.80
C ILE A 150 0.22 -18.22 3.02
N PRO A 151 1.03 -17.35 3.67
CA PRO A 151 1.84 -17.75 4.82
C PRO A 151 1.01 -18.40 5.93
N PRO A 152 1.59 -19.34 6.70
CA PRO A 152 0.95 -19.85 7.90
C PRO A 152 0.60 -18.74 8.91
N PRO A 153 -0.35 -18.95 9.84
CA PRO A 153 -0.70 -17.96 10.85
C PRO A 153 0.53 -17.48 11.62
N GLY A 154 0.65 -16.15 11.80
CA GLY A 154 1.78 -15.53 12.49
C GLY A 154 3.08 -15.42 11.67
N ARG A 155 3.13 -16.00 10.46
CA ARG A 155 4.35 -16.08 9.63
C ARG A 155 4.37 -15.10 8.45
N GLY A 156 3.34 -14.28 8.30
CA GLY A 156 3.25 -13.28 7.23
C GLY A 156 1.83 -13.16 6.67
N THR A 157 1.72 -12.52 5.51
CA THR A 157 0.46 -12.33 4.78
C THR A 157 0.68 -12.51 3.28
N LEU A 158 -0.38 -12.80 2.52
CA LEU A 158 -0.32 -12.74 1.07
C LEU A 158 -0.69 -11.33 0.62
N TYR A 159 0.29 -10.54 0.16
CA TYR A 159 0.03 -9.23 -0.41
C TYR A 159 -0.49 -9.36 -1.84
N ILE A 160 -1.57 -8.65 -2.14
CA ILE A 160 -2.26 -8.69 -3.42
C ILE A 160 -2.09 -7.33 -4.10
N ARG A 161 -1.72 -7.37 -5.37
CA ARG A 161 -1.44 -6.19 -6.20
C ARG A 161 -2.33 -6.19 -7.45
N PRO A 162 -3.50 -5.53 -7.37
CA PRO A 162 -4.27 -5.15 -8.55
C PRO A 162 -3.59 -3.97 -9.26
N ILE A 163 -3.59 -3.98 -10.59
CA ILE A 163 -3.06 -2.93 -11.45
C ILE A 163 -4.04 -2.72 -12.61
N LEU A 164 -4.35 -1.46 -12.89
CA LEU A 164 -5.15 -1.04 -14.05
C LEU A 164 -4.33 -0.04 -14.86
N PHE A 165 -4.14 -0.29 -16.15
CA PHE A 165 -3.29 0.57 -16.98
C PHE A 165 -3.72 0.58 -18.46
N GLY A 166 -3.44 1.69 -19.15
CA GLY A 166 -3.65 1.80 -20.60
C GLY A 166 -2.60 0.99 -21.36
N SER A 167 -3.00 -0.18 -21.87
CA SER A 167 -2.13 -1.15 -22.56
C SER A 167 -2.12 -1.00 -24.08
N GLY A 168 -3.06 -0.23 -24.63
CA GLY A 168 -3.18 0.00 -26.07
C GLY A 168 -2.15 1.00 -26.61
N PRO A 169 -1.69 0.82 -27.87
CA PRO A 169 -0.73 1.73 -28.49
C PRO A 169 -1.35 3.09 -28.80
N ILE A 170 -0.71 4.17 -28.36
CA ILE A 170 -1.11 5.55 -28.64
C ILE A 170 0.07 6.52 -28.47
N LEU A 171 0.26 7.43 -29.43
CA LEU A 171 1.18 8.57 -29.33
C LEU A 171 0.45 9.92 -29.29
N GLY A 172 -0.85 9.92 -29.59
CA GLY A 172 -1.71 11.09 -29.58
C GLY A 172 -2.47 11.28 -28.26
N SER A 173 -3.46 12.17 -28.28
CA SER A 173 -4.37 12.37 -27.15
C SER A 173 -5.35 11.20 -26.98
N LEU A 174 -5.89 11.05 -25.76
CA LEU A 174 -6.97 10.12 -25.39
C LEU A 174 -8.11 10.06 -26.43
N PRO A 175 -8.84 8.93 -26.54
CA PRO A 175 -8.79 7.76 -25.65
C PRO A 175 -7.76 6.69 -26.02
N VAL A 176 -7.29 5.94 -25.03
CA VAL A 176 -6.43 4.77 -25.24
C VAL A 176 -7.27 3.60 -25.76
N PRO A 177 -6.83 2.85 -26.79
CA PRO A 177 -7.69 1.85 -27.43
C PRO A 177 -7.91 0.57 -26.61
N GLU A 178 -6.99 0.24 -25.68
CA GLU A 178 -7.07 -0.96 -24.83
C GLU A 178 -6.55 -0.65 -23.41
N TYR A 179 -7.17 -1.27 -22.42
CA TYR A 179 -6.81 -1.23 -21.02
C TYR A 179 -6.66 -2.66 -20.49
N THR A 180 -5.73 -2.86 -19.57
CA THR A 180 -5.52 -4.14 -18.89
C THR A 180 -5.73 -3.96 -17.39
N PHE A 181 -6.59 -4.79 -16.82
CA PHE A 181 -6.71 -4.99 -15.38
C PHE A 181 -6.08 -6.34 -15.02
N THR A 182 -5.08 -6.33 -14.15
CA THR A 182 -4.40 -7.54 -13.71
C THR A 182 -4.25 -7.57 -12.20
N VAL A 183 -4.24 -8.75 -11.62
CA VAL A 183 -4.02 -8.95 -10.19
C VAL A 183 -2.97 -10.05 -10.02
N PHE A 184 -1.92 -9.76 -9.26
CA PHE A 184 -0.97 -10.79 -8.82
C PHE A 184 -0.83 -10.77 -7.30
N ALA A 185 -0.21 -11.80 -6.74
CA ALA A 185 0.03 -11.91 -5.31
C ALA A 185 1.47 -12.29 -4.99
N CYS A 186 1.90 -11.95 -3.77
CA CYS A 186 3.23 -12.20 -3.27
C CYS A 186 3.18 -12.43 -1.75
N PRO A 187 3.77 -13.51 -1.21
CA PRO A 187 3.92 -13.65 0.23
C PRO A 187 4.85 -12.55 0.76
N VAL A 188 4.47 -11.92 1.86
CA VAL A 188 5.28 -10.90 2.53
C VAL A 188 5.29 -11.11 4.04
N GLY A 189 6.43 -10.82 4.65
CA GLY A 189 6.56 -10.80 6.11
C GLY A 189 6.33 -9.42 6.69
N ARG A 190 6.95 -9.15 7.85
CA ARG A 190 6.86 -7.85 8.52
C ARG A 190 7.57 -6.77 7.70
N TYR A 191 6.94 -5.60 7.61
CA TYR A 191 7.50 -4.46 6.86
C TYR A 191 8.67 -3.80 7.61
N HIS A 192 8.53 -3.61 8.93
CA HIS A 192 9.61 -3.17 9.82
C HIS A 192 10.05 -4.34 10.69
N LYS A 193 11.36 -4.51 10.87
CA LYS A 193 11.94 -5.60 11.66
C LYS A 193 11.97 -5.29 13.15
N ASP A 194 12.01 -4.02 13.51
CA ASP A 194 12.06 -3.50 14.86
C ASP A 194 10.84 -2.64 15.20
N ASN A 195 10.46 -2.65 16.48
CA ASN A 195 9.33 -1.90 17.02
C ASN A 195 9.77 -0.57 17.67
N THR A 196 10.97 -0.09 17.35
CA THR A 196 11.59 1.11 17.94
C THR A 196 10.90 2.41 17.48
N GLY A 197 10.10 2.34 16.41
CA GLY A 197 9.40 3.47 15.80
C GLY A 197 10.25 4.20 14.76
N LEU A 198 9.59 4.88 13.83
CA LEU A 198 10.27 5.54 12.72
C LEU A 198 10.93 6.85 13.15
N ASN A 199 12.12 7.12 12.62
CA ASN A 199 12.73 8.44 12.62
C ASN A 199 12.53 9.12 11.25
N LEU A 200 11.80 10.22 11.21
CA LEU A 200 11.42 10.87 9.96
C LEU A 200 12.21 12.14 9.74
N LYS A 201 12.50 12.45 8.46
CA LYS A 201 12.91 13.78 8.03
C LYS A 201 11.70 14.54 7.50
N ILE A 202 11.47 15.75 7.99
CA ILE A 202 10.49 16.64 7.37
C ILE A 202 11.14 17.28 6.13
N GLU A 203 10.51 17.08 4.97
CA GLU A 203 10.95 17.64 3.71
C GLU A 203 10.32 19.00 3.45
N ASP A 204 11.16 20.03 3.35
CA ASP A 204 10.76 21.43 3.19
C ASP A 204 11.05 22.01 1.80
N LYS A 205 11.74 21.29 0.91
CA LYS A 205 12.05 21.73 -0.47
C LYS A 205 11.22 21.02 -1.52
N PHE A 206 11.12 19.69 -1.44
CA PHE A 206 10.34 18.90 -2.38
C PHE A 206 8.91 18.68 -1.89
N ARG A 207 7.99 18.43 -2.83
CA ARG A 207 6.57 18.24 -2.53
C ARG A 207 6.09 16.95 -3.19
N ARG A 208 5.30 16.17 -2.43
CA ARG A 208 4.75 14.89 -2.87
C ARG A 208 3.60 15.08 -3.85
N ALA A 209 2.76 16.07 -3.59
CA ALA A 209 1.55 16.35 -4.33
C ALA A 209 1.27 17.86 -4.36
N PHE A 210 0.38 18.26 -5.27
CA PHE A 210 -0.05 19.64 -5.47
C PHE A 210 -1.57 19.69 -5.57
N PRO A 211 -2.23 20.78 -5.14
CA PRO A 211 -3.65 20.99 -5.35
C PRO A 211 -4.03 20.77 -6.82
N SER A 212 -5.18 20.14 -7.05
CA SER A 212 -5.65 19.74 -8.39
C SER A 212 -4.78 18.73 -9.14
N GLY A 213 -3.67 18.27 -8.56
CA GLY A 213 -2.84 17.20 -9.09
C GLY A 213 -3.50 15.82 -8.92
N THR A 214 -2.67 14.78 -8.87
CA THR A 214 -3.09 13.39 -8.69
C THR A 214 -2.79 12.84 -7.29
N GLY A 215 -2.41 13.69 -6.33
CA GLY A 215 -1.95 13.28 -5.00
C GLY A 215 -2.93 12.38 -4.23
N GLY A 216 -4.22 12.66 -4.33
CA GLY A 216 -5.31 11.87 -3.75
C GLY A 216 -5.70 10.62 -4.54
N VAL A 217 -4.98 10.30 -5.62
CA VAL A 217 -5.19 9.12 -6.45
C VAL A 217 -4.01 8.15 -6.30
N LYS A 218 -4.26 6.84 -6.30
CA LYS A 218 -3.20 5.83 -6.23
C LYS A 218 -2.54 5.58 -7.60
N SER A 219 -2.14 6.65 -8.27
CA SER A 219 -1.52 6.62 -9.59
C SER A 219 -0.03 6.30 -9.51
N ILE A 220 0.47 5.59 -10.53
CA ILE A 220 1.90 5.26 -10.65
C ILE A 220 2.79 6.51 -10.75
N THR A 221 2.25 7.64 -11.22
CA THR A 221 2.97 8.90 -11.40
C THR A 221 3.32 9.61 -10.10
N ASN A 222 2.71 9.24 -8.97
CA ASN A 222 2.87 9.96 -7.70
C ASN A 222 4.07 9.49 -6.87
N TYR A 223 4.72 8.38 -7.24
CA TYR A 223 5.74 7.74 -6.40
C TYR A 223 7.17 8.07 -6.84
N SER A 224 7.47 7.96 -8.13
CA SER A 224 8.81 8.23 -8.65
C SER A 224 9.30 9.67 -8.52
N PRO A 225 8.46 10.73 -8.55
CA PRO A 225 8.95 12.11 -8.49
C PRO A 225 9.71 12.46 -7.20
N VAL A 226 9.46 11.75 -6.11
CA VAL A 226 10.09 12.01 -4.79
C VAL A 226 11.10 10.93 -4.38
N TRP A 227 11.48 10.01 -5.28
CA TRP A 227 12.45 8.96 -4.94
C TRP A 227 13.83 9.50 -4.56
N ILE A 228 14.29 10.59 -5.18
CA ILE A 228 15.57 11.21 -4.83
C ILE A 228 15.55 11.69 -3.38
N THR A 229 14.46 12.35 -2.98
CA THR A 229 14.23 12.82 -1.60
C THR A 229 14.25 11.67 -0.61
N LEU A 230 13.55 10.57 -0.93
CA LEU A 230 13.54 9.38 -0.08
C LEU A 230 14.92 8.71 0.03
N ALA A 231 15.65 8.62 -1.08
CA ALA A 231 16.99 8.04 -1.11
C ALA A 231 17.99 8.86 -0.28
N GLU A 232 17.92 10.19 -0.37
CA GLU A 232 18.77 11.09 0.42
C GLU A 232 18.47 11.01 1.91
N ALA A 233 17.19 10.99 2.31
CA ALA A 233 16.81 10.82 3.71
C ALA A 233 17.31 9.48 4.27
N LYS A 234 17.16 8.39 3.52
CA LYS A 234 17.68 7.06 3.90
C LYS A 234 19.20 7.05 4.02
N ALA A 235 19.92 7.72 3.11
CA ALA A 235 21.38 7.85 3.19
C ALA A 235 21.83 8.64 4.42
N GLN A 236 20.97 9.51 4.95
CA GLN A 236 21.19 10.27 6.19
C GLN A 236 20.73 9.50 7.46
N GLY A 237 20.25 8.27 7.33
CA GLY A 237 19.83 7.43 8.45
C GLY A 237 18.37 7.62 8.90
N PHE A 238 17.56 8.34 8.12
CA PHE A 238 16.11 8.44 8.37
C PHE A 238 15.37 7.24 7.78
N SER A 239 14.28 6.85 8.45
CA SER A 239 13.42 5.74 8.05
C SER A 239 12.58 6.08 6.82
N ASP A 240 12.02 7.28 6.79
CA ASP A 240 11.15 7.80 5.74
C ASP A 240 11.14 9.34 5.75
N VAL A 241 10.39 9.93 4.83
CA VAL A 241 10.22 11.37 4.66
C VAL A 241 8.78 11.75 4.98
N LEU A 242 8.58 12.81 5.77
CA LEU A 242 7.31 13.48 5.98
C LEU A 242 7.23 14.70 5.07
N PHE A 243 6.21 14.76 4.20
CA PHE A 243 6.04 15.86 3.27
C PHE A 243 5.10 16.93 3.80
N LEU A 244 5.45 18.17 3.49
CA LEU A 244 4.61 19.34 3.73
C LEU A 244 3.80 19.70 2.47
N ALA A 245 2.64 20.31 2.68
CA ALA A 245 1.74 20.76 1.64
C ALA A 245 2.43 21.73 0.70
N ALA A 246 2.27 21.54 -0.61
CA ALA A 246 2.87 22.41 -1.62
C ALA A 246 2.39 23.86 -1.53
N ALA A 247 1.11 24.07 -1.23
CA ALA A 247 0.50 25.39 -1.19
C ALA A 247 1.04 26.28 -0.07
N THR A 248 1.44 25.71 1.08
CA THR A 248 1.84 26.49 2.25
C THR A 248 3.27 26.25 2.69
N GLY A 249 3.86 25.08 2.38
CA GLY A 249 5.18 24.67 2.85
C GLY A 249 5.28 24.53 4.37
N LYS A 250 4.16 24.48 5.08
CA LYS A 250 4.09 24.48 6.56
C LYS A 250 3.10 23.48 7.13
N ASN A 251 2.17 22.97 6.33
CA ASN A 251 1.17 22.01 6.79
C ASN A 251 1.62 20.58 6.47
N VAL A 252 1.48 19.67 7.42
CA VAL A 252 1.79 18.25 7.28
C VAL A 252 0.77 17.57 6.35
N GLU A 253 1.25 16.71 5.45
CA GLU A 253 0.38 15.91 4.58
C GLU A 253 0.55 14.39 4.81
N GLU A 254 1.60 13.79 4.25
CA GLU A 254 1.79 12.34 4.27
C GLU A 254 3.27 12.00 4.34
N LEU A 255 3.56 10.75 4.72
CA LEU A 255 4.86 10.15 4.43
C LEU A 255 4.95 9.79 2.94
N PHE A 256 6.04 9.16 2.50
CA PHE A 256 6.16 8.69 1.12
C PHE A 256 4.96 7.88 0.61
N ALA A 257 4.43 6.96 1.43
CA ALA A 257 3.31 6.09 1.05
C ALA A 257 2.33 5.78 2.20
N SER A 258 2.29 6.63 3.23
CA SER A 258 1.48 6.40 4.44
C SER A 258 0.82 7.70 4.91
N ASN A 259 -0.43 7.60 5.38
CA ASN A 259 -1.10 8.72 6.05
C ASN A 259 -0.51 8.93 7.45
N VAL A 260 -0.59 10.15 8.00
CA VAL A 260 -0.05 10.51 9.32
C VAL A 260 -1.13 10.99 10.27
N PHE A 261 -0.94 10.73 11.56
CA PHE A 261 -1.80 11.13 12.66
C PHE A 261 -0.96 11.69 13.81
N ILE A 262 -1.50 12.69 14.51
CA ILE A 262 -0.94 13.25 15.72
C ILE A 262 -1.94 13.13 16.86
N VAL A 263 -1.45 12.97 18.09
CA VAL A 263 -2.27 12.86 19.30
C VAL A 263 -1.87 13.96 20.29
N LYS A 264 -2.86 14.68 20.80
CA LYS A 264 -2.72 15.67 21.88
C LYS A 264 -3.86 15.50 22.87
N GLY A 265 -3.56 15.07 24.10
CA GLY A 265 -4.56 14.66 25.08
C GLY A 265 -5.55 13.65 24.50
N ASN A 266 -6.85 14.01 24.49
CA ASN A 266 -7.92 13.17 23.95
C ASN A 266 -8.29 13.47 22.47
N VAL A 267 -7.48 14.25 21.76
CA VAL A 267 -7.72 14.64 20.37
C VAL A 267 -6.69 13.99 19.45
N VAL A 268 -7.18 13.31 18.42
CA VAL A 268 -6.38 12.72 17.35
C VAL A 268 -6.65 13.50 16.07
N SER A 269 -5.63 14.13 15.51
CA SER A 269 -5.74 14.90 14.26
C SER A 269 -5.02 14.20 13.12
N THR A 270 -5.59 14.28 11.91
CA THR A 270 -4.94 13.85 10.66
C THR A 270 -5.26 14.84 9.54
N PRO A 271 -4.36 15.04 8.57
CA PRO A 271 -4.64 15.85 7.39
C PRO A 271 -5.96 15.43 6.72
N GLU A 272 -6.81 16.42 6.44
CA GLU A 272 -8.09 16.23 5.75
C GLU A 272 -7.88 15.82 4.29
N ILE A 273 -8.84 15.08 3.72
CA ILE A 273 -8.77 14.66 2.31
C ILE A 273 -9.22 15.84 1.42
N SER A 274 -8.26 16.70 1.05
CA SER A 274 -8.47 17.89 0.21
C SER A 274 -7.77 17.80 -1.16
N GLY A 275 -7.62 16.57 -1.69
CA GLY A 275 -7.11 16.30 -3.04
C GLY A 275 -5.61 15.98 -3.12
N THR A 276 -4.81 16.38 -2.13
CA THR A 276 -3.39 16.02 -2.01
C THR A 276 -3.13 14.87 -1.05
N ILE A 277 -4.12 14.38 -0.31
CA ILE A 277 -4.00 13.24 0.61
C ILE A 277 -4.64 12.02 -0.01
N LEU A 278 -3.94 10.89 -0.03
CA LEU A 278 -4.52 9.63 -0.51
C LEU A 278 -5.52 9.09 0.52
N PRO A 279 -6.80 8.81 0.16
CA PRO A 279 -7.76 8.22 1.08
C PRO A 279 -7.38 6.76 1.41
N GLY A 280 -6.57 6.58 2.46
CA GLY A 280 -6.13 5.28 2.94
C GLY A 280 -7.27 4.44 3.51
N VAL A 281 -7.37 3.16 3.10
CA VAL A 281 -8.31 2.20 3.72
C VAL A 281 -7.95 1.98 5.21
N THR A 282 -6.65 1.90 5.51
CA THR A 282 -6.17 1.83 6.90
C THR A 282 -6.47 3.12 7.67
N ARG A 283 -6.23 4.29 7.08
CA ARG A 283 -6.61 5.60 7.66
C ARG A 283 -8.09 5.62 8.05
N LYS A 284 -8.98 5.25 7.12
CA LYS A 284 -10.43 5.17 7.37
C LYS A 284 -10.75 4.25 8.56
N SER A 285 -10.16 3.05 8.57
CA SER A 285 -10.39 2.07 9.64
C SER A 285 -9.88 2.55 11.01
N VAL A 286 -8.72 3.21 11.03
CA VAL A 286 -8.13 3.78 12.25
C VAL A 286 -8.96 4.93 12.79
N ILE A 287 -9.50 5.80 11.94
CA ILE A 287 -10.43 6.86 12.37
C ILE A 287 -11.66 6.26 13.06
N GLU A 288 -12.25 5.21 12.49
CA GLU A 288 -13.40 4.52 13.08
C GLU A 288 -13.04 3.90 14.46
N LEU A 289 -11.93 3.15 14.56
CA LEU A 289 -11.49 2.54 15.83
C LEU A 289 -11.10 3.57 16.90
N THR A 290 -10.49 4.68 16.48
CA THR A 290 -10.08 5.75 17.40
C THR A 290 -11.29 6.38 18.08
N ARG A 291 -12.39 6.57 17.33
CA ARG A 291 -13.67 7.04 17.89
C ARG A 291 -14.28 6.01 18.84
N ASP A 292 -14.24 4.72 18.49
CA ASP A 292 -14.72 3.64 19.37
C ASP A 292 -13.94 3.59 20.71
N PHE A 293 -12.68 4.03 20.72
CA PHE A 293 -11.88 4.16 21.94
C PHE A 293 -12.13 5.44 22.75
N GLY A 294 -13.07 6.29 22.34
CA GLY A 294 -13.47 7.50 23.07
C GLY A 294 -12.65 8.76 22.77
N TYR A 295 -11.75 8.70 21.78
CA TYR A 295 -10.99 9.86 21.33
C TYR A 295 -11.82 10.74 20.38
N LYS A 296 -11.63 12.05 20.46
CA LYS A 296 -12.11 12.98 19.43
C LYS A 296 -11.20 12.87 18.20
N VAL A 297 -11.76 12.66 17.01
CA VAL A 297 -11.00 12.62 15.76
C VAL A 297 -11.30 13.84 14.91
N GLU A 298 -10.25 14.56 14.53
CA GLU A 298 -10.30 15.74 13.67
C GLU A 298 -9.57 15.49 12.35
N GLU A 299 -10.31 15.53 11.25
CA GLU A 299 -9.73 15.62 9.91
C GLU A 299 -9.61 17.11 9.58
N ARG A 300 -8.38 17.64 9.63
CA ARG A 300 -8.14 19.09 9.51
C ARG A 300 -6.77 19.38 8.88
N VAL A 301 -6.53 20.64 8.54
CA VAL A 301 -5.17 21.12 8.28
C VAL A 301 -4.32 20.98 9.56
N VAL A 302 -3.15 20.35 9.45
CA VAL A 302 -2.21 20.15 10.55
C VAL A 302 -0.93 20.95 10.30
N PRO A 303 -0.73 22.12 10.94
CA PRO A 303 0.54 22.83 10.91
C PRO A 303 1.70 21.98 11.43
N VAL A 304 2.92 22.22 10.94
CA VAL A 304 4.12 21.52 11.44
C VAL A 304 4.34 21.78 12.92
N GLU A 305 3.98 22.96 13.41
CA GLU A 305 4.05 23.32 14.83
C GLU A 305 3.16 22.41 15.68
N ASP A 306 1.97 22.06 15.19
CA ASP A 306 1.08 21.13 15.88
C ASP A 306 1.69 19.73 15.97
N LEU A 307 2.36 19.28 14.91
CA LEU A 307 3.09 18.02 14.92
C LEU A 307 4.23 18.03 15.93
N LEU A 308 5.00 19.12 15.98
CA LEU A 308 6.17 19.23 16.89
C LEU A 308 5.76 19.31 18.37
N ASP A 309 4.53 19.69 18.65
CA ASP A 309 3.95 19.78 19.99
C ASP A 309 3.04 18.57 20.31
N ALA A 310 3.02 17.54 19.46
CA ALA A 310 2.23 16.33 19.69
C ALA A 310 2.85 15.43 20.78
N GLU A 311 2.02 14.72 21.53
CA GLU A 311 2.48 13.72 22.51
C GLU A 311 2.88 12.41 21.82
N GLU A 312 2.10 12.01 20.82
CA GLU A 312 2.28 10.78 20.06
C GLU A 312 2.02 11.05 18.58
N VAL A 313 2.81 10.40 17.72
CA VAL A 313 2.67 10.46 16.26
C VAL A 313 2.75 9.05 15.70
N PHE A 314 1.88 8.73 14.74
CA PHE A 314 1.92 7.46 14.04
C PHE A 314 1.48 7.61 12.58
N CYS A 315 1.86 6.63 11.75
CA CYS A 315 1.42 6.56 10.36
C CYS A 315 0.65 5.27 10.07
N THR A 316 -0.11 5.28 8.97
CA THR A 316 -0.95 4.15 8.58
C THR A 316 -0.82 3.81 7.11
N GLY A 317 -0.89 2.52 6.79
CA GLY A 317 -0.88 2.01 5.42
C GLY A 317 -0.99 0.49 5.37
N THR A 318 -1.39 -0.10 4.24
CA THR A 318 -1.60 -1.56 4.13
C THR A 318 -0.37 -2.37 4.52
N ALA A 319 0.84 -1.91 4.15
CA ALA A 319 2.07 -2.68 4.34
C ALA A 319 2.44 -2.83 5.83
N ALA A 320 2.42 -1.73 6.58
CA ALA A 320 2.85 -1.67 7.97
C ALA A 320 1.70 -1.53 9.00
N ILE A 321 0.45 -1.44 8.54
CA ILE A 321 -0.77 -1.29 9.34
C ILE A 321 -0.77 0.06 10.08
N VAL A 322 -0.30 0.08 11.33
CA VAL A 322 -0.12 1.28 12.16
C VAL A 322 1.32 1.25 12.66
N THR A 323 2.08 2.30 12.38
CA THR A 323 3.49 2.38 12.77
C THR A 323 3.74 3.63 13.60
N THR A 324 4.30 3.44 14.80
CA THR A 324 4.74 4.53 15.66
C THR A 324 5.84 5.35 15.00
N ILE A 325 5.79 6.68 15.15
CA ILE A 325 6.85 7.59 14.77
C ILE A 325 7.54 8.03 16.06
N ALA A 326 8.77 7.59 16.27
CA ALA A 326 9.55 7.89 17.48
C ALA A 326 10.12 9.31 17.46
N SER A 327 10.45 9.83 16.27
CA SER A 327 10.96 11.20 16.14
C SER A 327 10.78 11.77 14.75
N VAL A 328 10.72 13.11 14.69
CA VAL A 328 10.83 13.88 13.44
C VAL A 328 11.99 14.86 13.57
N THR A 329 12.74 15.03 12.49
CA THR A 329 13.75 16.09 12.38
C THR A 329 13.27 17.12 11.38
N PHE A 330 13.07 18.35 11.84
CA PHE A 330 12.76 19.49 11.00
C PHE A 330 13.94 20.45 11.01
N LYS A 331 14.53 20.67 9.84
CA LYS A 331 15.82 21.38 9.70
C LYS A 331 16.88 20.69 10.56
N GLU A 332 17.38 21.35 11.60
CA GLU A 332 18.40 20.81 12.50
C GLU A 332 17.84 20.39 13.87
N LYS A 333 16.52 20.55 14.09
CA LYS A 333 15.88 20.23 15.36
C LYS A 333 15.18 18.88 15.28
N LYS A 334 15.64 17.94 16.12
CA LYS A 334 14.96 16.67 16.37
C LYS A 334 13.91 16.86 17.47
N THR A 335 12.72 16.31 17.26
CA THR A 335 11.65 16.22 18.25
C THR A 335 11.28 14.76 18.42
N GLU A 336 11.13 14.33 19.67
CA GLU A 336 10.84 12.94 20.04
C GLU A 336 9.42 12.83 20.59
N PHE A 337 8.78 11.70 20.35
CA PHE A 337 7.39 11.43 20.74
C PHE A 337 7.30 10.22 21.65
N LYS A 338 6.18 10.10 22.36
CA LYS A 338 5.88 8.95 23.21
C LYS A 338 5.80 7.68 22.36
N THR A 339 6.48 6.63 22.82
CA THR A 339 6.48 5.29 22.20
C THR A 339 6.13 4.21 23.25
N GLY A 340 6.01 2.96 22.80
CA GLY A 340 5.78 1.79 23.65
C GLY A 340 4.33 1.32 23.73
N ASP A 341 4.11 0.22 24.46
CA ASP A 341 2.86 -0.56 24.41
C ASP A 341 1.63 0.16 24.97
N LYS A 342 1.83 1.24 25.74
CA LYS A 342 0.77 2.07 26.32
C LYS A 342 0.31 3.21 25.41
N THR A 343 0.84 3.30 24.19
CA THR A 343 0.45 4.31 23.19
C THR A 343 -0.87 3.94 22.50
N LEU A 344 -1.55 4.95 21.95
CA LEU A 344 -2.75 4.73 21.14
C LEU A 344 -2.40 3.92 19.88
N ALA A 345 -1.26 4.19 19.25
CA ALA A 345 -0.75 3.48 18.07
C ALA A 345 -0.59 1.98 18.34
N ALA A 346 -0.02 1.59 19.49
CA ALA A 346 0.11 0.18 19.87
C ALA A 346 -1.26 -0.49 20.04
N LYS A 347 -2.20 0.19 20.71
CA LYS A 347 -3.58 -0.31 20.88
C LYS A 347 -4.31 -0.46 19.54
N LEU A 348 -4.19 0.53 18.65
CA LEU A 348 -4.76 0.51 17.30
C LEU A 348 -4.16 -0.61 16.44
N PHE A 349 -2.83 -0.77 16.48
CA PHE A 349 -2.13 -1.83 15.77
C PHE A 349 -2.63 -3.22 16.20
N ALA A 350 -2.66 -3.47 17.51
CA ALA A 350 -3.13 -4.74 18.06
C ALA A 350 -4.58 -5.03 17.65
N THR A 351 -5.48 -4.08 17.89
CA THR A 351 -6.92 -4.24 17.59
C THR A 351 -7.17 -4.47 16.10
N LEU A 352 -6.56 -3.68 15.23
CA LEU A 352 -6.75 -3.81 13.79
C LEU A 352 -6.16 -5.12 13.26
N THR A 353 -5.02 -5.55 13.79
CA THR A 353 -4.41 -6.84 13.43
C THR A 353 -5.29 -8.01 13.88
N ASP A 354 -5.86 -7.95 15.09
CA ASP A 354 -6.75 -9.01 15.59
C ASP A 354 -8.03 -9.13 14.74
N ILE A 355 -8.59 -8.01 14.27
CA ILE A 355 -9.69 -8.03 13.30
C ILE A 355 -9.22 -8.66 11.98
N GLN A 356 -8.10 -8.21 11.42
CA GLN A 356 -7.55 -8.71 10.14
C GLN A 356 -7.23 -10.22 10.16
N MET A 357 -6.81 -10.73 11.32
CA MET A 357 -6.49 -12.13 11.55
C MET A 357 -7.69 -12.96 12.02
N GLY A 358 -8.89 -12.36 12.12
CA GLY A 358 -10.11 -13.04 12.54
C GLY A 358 -10.09 -13.56 13.98
N ARG A 359 -9.27 -12.97 14.85
CA ARG A 359 -9.14 -13.35 16.28
C ARG A 359 -10.24 -12.76 17.16
N VAL A 360 -10.85 -11.68 16.69
CA VAL A 360 -11.99 -11.03 17.33
C VAL A 360 -13.15 -10.96 16.34
N GLU A 361 -14.36 -10.84 16.88
CA GLU A 361 -15.56 -10.60 16.08
C GLU A 361 -15.42 -9.31 15.28
N ASP A 362 -15.68 -9.39 13.99
CA ASP A 362 -15.74 -8.23 13.12
C ASP A 362 -17.11 -7.56 13.19
N LYS A 363 -17.24 -6.63 14.14
CA LYS A 363 -18.48 -5.87 14.38
C LYS A 363 -18.80 -4.85 13.28
N LYS A 364 -17.88 -4.61 12.34
CA LYS A 364 -18.02 -3.58 11.29
C LYS A 364 -18.14 -4.16 9.88
N GLY A 365 -18.16 -5.48 9.72
CA GLY A 365 -18.27 -6.15 8.43
C GLY A 365 -17.10 -5.82 7.48
N TRP A 366 -15.91 -5.61 8.02
CA TRP A 366 -14.68 -5.36 7.27
C TRP A 366 -14.02 -6.61 6.69
N ILE A 367 -14.31 -7.79 7.23
CA ILE A 367 -13.70 -9.06 6.88
C ILE A 367 -14.55 -9.78 5.86
N VAL A 368 -13.92 -10.17 4.75
CA VAL A 368 -14.55 -10.97 3.69
C VAL A 368 -13.86 -12.33 3.68
N GLU A 369 -14.60 -13.37 4.07
CA GLU A 369 -14.13 -14.75 4.03
C GLU A 369 -14.14 -15.31 2.61
N LEU A 370 -13.12 -16.11 2.28
CA LEU A 370 -13.07 -16.90 1.07
C LEU A 370 -13.67 -18.27 1.38
N THR A 371 -14.90 -18.50 0.93
CA THR A 371 -15.49 -19.83 0.90
C THR A 371 -15.06 -20.53 -0.39
N ASP A 372 -14.55 -21.76 -0.28
CA ASP A 372 -14.35 -22.59 -1.47
C ASP A 372 -15.73 -22.78 -2.12
N ALA A 373 -15.86 -22.43 -3.41
CA ALA A 373 -17.13 -22.44 -4.14
C ALA A 373 -17.74 -23.85 -4.35
N THR A 374 -17.24 -24.86 -3.62
CA THR A 374 -17.74 -26.24 -3.64
C THR A 374 -18.94 -26.48 -2.72
N LYS A 375 -19.48 -25.45 -2.06
CA LYS A 375 -20.83 -25.52 -1.46
C LYS A 375 -21.84 -24.75 -2.31
N PRO A 376 -22.60 -25.43 -3.20
CA PRO A 376 -23.74 -24.80 -3.83
C PRO A 376 -24.79 -24.51 -2.75
N GLY A 377 -25.15 -23.24 -2.53
CA GLY A 377 -26.33 -22.95 -1.70
C GLY A 377 -26.40 -21.66 -0.89
N LEU A 378 -25.49 -20.71 -0.98
CA LEU A 378 -25.76 -19.35 -0.46
C LEU A 378 -25.86 -18.35 -1.61
N LYS A 379 -27.11 -18.03 -1.96
CA LYS A 379 -27.44 -16.81 -2.69
C LYS A 379 -27.11 -15.62 -1.80
N LEU A 380 -26.49 -14.60 -2.40
CA LEU A 380 -26.31 -13.26 -1.84
C LEU A 380 -27.67 -12.62 -1.51
#